data_AF-A0A4V2XIY8-F1
#
_entry.id   AF-A0A4V2XIY8-F1
#
_cell.length_a   1.000
_cell.length_b   1.000
_cell.length_c   1.000
_cell.angle_alpha   90.00
_cell.angle_beta   90.00
_cell.angle_gamma   90.00
#
_symmetry.space_group_name_H-M   'P 1'
#
loop_
_entity.id
_entity.type
_entity.pdbx_description
1 polymer ?
#
loop_
_entity_poly.entity_id
_entity_poly.type
_entity_poly.pdbx_seq_one_letter_code
_entity_poly.pdbx_strand_id
1 'polypeptide(L)'
;MRGVGDGADFDRLLSAARSYWGDAPGGDGCVVAEAYDDDIRSVTRTLLVARAVCDLLAARLVVLTGPEWRRLAEAFGAADDVQPELPPVALVTGRADRAVPRDVPVVHVHGTGSVKAYTMFPDQGPCSFFDELPARVGAFFERHVWPHRDTIRPGAERVAWRAKTGYQLRTDTERRQLRYYGCARLGIDADRPTIAVFGHTPGQDTELYDATAEFAASDESANWLFLDPVANGHSRVKCVTGALSTNILWSVTDVGVTFRDSDLPAFGIPVIQAGWSEGSACGATYLARSPAGHRALLEEAIGRHAKGESFLGPEQRERARLWLWLRRCGADVPTHLLPHWQHGAEDHARAVAVNLRHVERDGDPLYRAVARMWERREPVLTRFDFNDPAALATTITPERSIR
;
A
#
# COMPACT_ATOMS: atom_id res chain seq x y z
N MET A 1 -26.39 21.84 -9.57
CA MET A 1 -25.32 20.88 -9.27
C MET A 1 -24.40 21.59 -8.28
N ARG A 2 -24.33 21.17 -7.01
CA ARG A 2 -23.40 21.79 -6.04
C ARG A 2 -21.99 21.36 -6.42
N GLY A 3 -21.05 22.30 -6.51
CA GLY A 3 -19.66 21.97 -6.77
C GLY A 3 -19.07 21.20 -5.60
N VAL A 4 -18.04 20.40 -5.90
CA VAL A 4 -17.17 19.84 -4.86
C VAL A 4 -16.54 21.03 -4.11
N GLY A 5 -16.72 21.10 -2.79
CA GLY A 5 -16.29 22.25 -1.97
C GLY A 5 -17.38 23.30 -1.68
N ASP A 6 -18.62 23.11 -2.14
CA ASP A 6 -19.73 24.02 -1.80
C ASP A 6 -20.55 23.49 -0.61
N GLY A 7 -20.44 24.14 0.55
CA GLY A 7 -21.29 23.84 1.70
C GLY A 7 -20.78 24.34 3.04
N ALA A 8 -21.69 24.46 4.00
CA ALA A 8 -21.39 24.98 5.34
C ALA A 8 -20.30 24.18 6.08
N ASP A 9 -20.22 22.86 5.86
CA ASP A 9 -19.19 22.02 6.48
C ASP A 9 -17.80 22.21 5.84
N PHE A 10 -17.74 22.55 4.55
CA PHE A 10 -16.48 22.92 3.91
C PHE A 10 -15.99 24.29 4.42
N ASP A 11 -16.87 25.28 4.53
CA ASP A 11 -16.49 26.59 5.11
C ASP A 11 -16.02 26.46 6.57
N ARG A 12 -16.63 25.56 7.35
CA ARG A 12 -16.16 25.23 8.71
C ARG A 12 -14.76 24.61 8.70
N LEU A 13 -14.47 23.72 7.75
CA LEU A 13 -13.14 23.17 7.56
C LEU A 13 -12.13 24.26 7.24
N LEU A 14 -12.41 25.14 6.27
CA LEU A 14 -11.51 26.24 5.90
C LEU A 14 -11.21 27.15 7.09
N SER A 15 -12.23 27.50 7.86
CA SER A 15 -12.07 28.30 9.07
C SER A 15 -11.22 27.58 10.12
N ALA A 16 -11.47 26.30 10.37
CA ALA A 16 -10.72 25.51 11.35
C ALA A 16 -9.26 25.35 10.94
N ALA A 17 -8.99 25.09 9.66
CA ALA A 17 -7.65 25.00 9.08
C ALA A 17 -6.84 26.29 9.29
N ARG A 18 -7.42 27.45 8.93
CA ARG A 18 -6.77 28.75 9.15
C ARG A 18 -6.46 29.02 10.61
N SER A 19 -7.38 28.69 11.51
CA SER A 19 -7.16 28.86 12.95
C SER A 19 -6.09 27.91 13.50
N TYR A 20 -6.04 26.67 13.02
CA TYR A 20 -5.13 25.66 13.51
C TYR A 20 -3.68 25.91 13.08
N TRP A 21 -3.47 26.27 11.81
CA TRP A 21 -2.12 26.51 11.29
C TRP A 21 -1.65 27.96 11.44
N GLY A 22 -2.57 28.92 11.58
CA GLY A 22 -2.24 30.34 11.70
C GLY A 22 -1.54 30.86 10.45
N ASP A 23 -0.35 31.43 10.64
CA ASP A 23 0.44 32.01 9.56
C ASP A 23 0.89 30.94 8.54
N ALA A 24 1.04 31.40 7.29
CA ALA A 24 1.62 30.58 6.23
C ALA A 24 3.04 30.13 6.62
N PRO A 25 3.44 28.89 6.31
CA PRO A 25 4.78 28.44 6.63
C PRO A 25 5.77 29.29 5.81
N GLY A 26 6.76 29.86 6.50
CA GLY A 26 7.72 30.79 5.92
C GLY A 26 9.08 30.13 5.66
N GLY A 27 9.91 30.79 4.85
CA GLY A 27 11.30 30.42 4.57
C GLY A 27 11.69 30.57 3.10
N ASP A 28 12.98 30.47 2.82
CA ASP A 28 13.54 30.72 1.48
C ASP A 28 13.29 29.58 0.48
N GLY A 29 13.09 28.36 0.98
CA GLY A 29 12.77 27.17 0.19
C GLY A 29 11.26 26.91 0.06
N CYS A 30 10.87 26.07 -0.91
CA CYS A 30 9.46 25.66 -1.08
C CYS A 30 9.23 24.15 -1.17
N VAL A 31 8.15 23.69 -0.56
CA VAL A 31 7.62 22.34 -0.72
C VAL A 31 6.45 22.42 -1.68
N VAL A 32 6.48 21.60 -2.73
CA VAL A 32 5.39 21.51 -3.70
C VAL A 32 4.48 20.35 -3.32
N ALA A 33 3.17 20.59 -3.27
CA ALA A 33 2.16 19.57 -3.07
C ALA A 33 1.31 19.38 -4.34
N GLU A 34 1.28 18.18 -4.90
CA GLU A 34 0.40 17.81 -6.01
C GLU A 34 -0.89 17.18 -5.49
N ALA A 35 -1.96 17.99 -5.43
CA ALA A 35 -3.23 17.60 -4.84
C ALA A 35 -4.36 17.63 -5.88
N TYR A 36 -4.24 16.82 -6.92
CA TYR A 36 -5.15 16.75 -8.06
C TYR A 36 -6.16 15.58 -8.00
N ASP A 37 -6.50 15.11 -6.80
CA ASP A 37 -7.49 14.05 -6.63
C ASP A 37 -8.89 14.68 -6.59
N ASP A 38 -9.90 13.98 -7.12
CA ASP A 38 -11.29 14.43 -7.07
C ASP A 38 -11.92 14.21 -5.68
N ASP A 39 -11.23 13.47 -4.81
CA ASP A 39 -11.66 13.18 -3.45
C ASP A 39 -10.99 14.11 -2.41
N ILE A 40 -11.82 14.89 -1.70
CA ILE A 40 -11.37 15.78 -0.60
C ILE A 40 -10.49 15.05 0.42
N ARG A 41 -10.72 13.76 0.63
CA ARG A 41 -10.03 12.96 1.63
C ARG A 41 -8.59 12.67 1.20
N SER A 42 -8.37 12.45 -0.09
CA SER A 42 -7.02 12.34 -0.67
C SER A 42 -6.31 13.70 -0.65
N VAL A 43 -7.00 14.76 -1.09
CA VAL A 43 -6.45 16.14 -1.11
C VAL A 43 -6.01 16.59 0.29
N THR A 44 -6.89 16.46 1.29
CA THR A 44 -6.62 16.85 2.69
C THR A 44 -5.40 16.09 3.24
N ARG A 45 -5.26 14.80 2.92
CA ARG A 45 -4.11 14.00 3.37
C ARG A 45 -2.80 14.49 2.76
N THR A 46 -2.78 14.73 1.44
CA THR A 46 -1.60 15.24 0.76
C THR A 46 -1.19 16.59 1.34
N LEU A 47 -2.15 17.50 1.52
CA LEU A 47 -1.90 18.82 2.11
C LEU A 47 -1.41 18.72 3.57
N LEU A 48 -1.94 17.79 4.36
CA LEU A 48 -1.51 17.59 5.74
C LEU A 48 -0.05 17.13 5.82
N VAL A 49 0.34 16.14 5.01
CA VAL A 49 1.73 15.68 4.95
C VAL A 49 2.64 16.79 4.40
N ALA A 50 2.21 17.52 3.37
CA ALA A 50 2.96 18.64 2.83
C ALA A 50 3.20 19.73 3.88
N ARG A 51 2.18 20.06 4.69
CA ARG A 51 2.31 21.01 5.78
C ARG A 51 3.29 20.53 6.84
N ALA A 52 3.23 19.25 7.22
CA ALA A 52 4.20 18.68 8.16
C ALA A 52 5.65 18.75 7.64
N VAL A 53 5.86 18.55 6.34
CA VAL A 53 7.18 18.71 5.70
C VAL A 53 7.60 20.19 5.65
N CYS A 54 6.70 21.11 5.32
CA CYS A 54 6.97 22.56 5.34
C CYS A 54 7.43 23.03 6.71
N ASP A 55 6.72 22.59 7.74
CA ASP A 55 7.00 22.93 9.13
C ASP A 55 8.36 22.40 9.58
N LEU A 56 8.71 21.18 9.16
CA LEU A 56 10.02 20.58 9.44
C LEU A 56 11.16 21.33 8.75
N LEU A 57 10.95 21.75 7.50
CA LEU A 57 11.98 22.36 6.66
C LEU A 57 12.06 23.88 6.79
N ALA A 58 11.14 24.50 7.55
CA ALA A 58 10.89 25.93 7.51
C ALA A 58 10.82 26.43 6.05
N ALA A 59 9.87 25.88 5.29
CA ALA A 59 9.69 26.13 3.86
C ALA A 59 8.26 26.57 3.55
N ARG A 60 8.10 27.37 2.49
CA ARG A 60 6.77 27.77 1.99
C ARG A 60 6.04 26.62 1.31
N LEU A 61 4.72 26.59 1.43
CA LEU A 61 3.87 25.60 0.77
C LEU A 61 3.41 26.14 -0.60
N VAL A 62 3.68 25.41 -1.67
CA VAL A 62 3.14 25.68 -3.02
C VAL A 62 2.25 24.51 -3.41
N VAL A 63 1.00 24.75 -3.80
CA VAL A 63 0.05 23.68 -4.10
C VAL A 63 -0.38 23.71 -5.56
N LEU A 64 -0.11 22.59 -6.24
CA LEU A 64 -0.58 22.32 -7.58
C LEU A 64 -1.88 21.52 -7.49
N THR A 65 -3.00 22.16 -7.82
CA THR A 65 -4.34 21.58 -7.65
C THR A 65 -5.37 22.16 -8.62
N GLY A 66 -6.53 21.51 -8.71
CA GLY A 66 -7.70 22.00 -9.46
C GLY A 66 -8.34 23.22 -8.78
N PRO A 67 -9.09 24.05 -9.54
CA PRO A 67 -9.72 25.26 -9.01
C PRO A 67 -10.65 25.01 -7.82
N GLU A 68 -11.29 23.84 -7.76
CA GLU A 68 -12.19 23.41 -6.69
C GLU A 68 -11.50 23.28 -5.31
N TRP A 69 -10.21 23.00 -5.30
CA TRP A 69 -9.43 22.79 -4.05
C TRP A 69 -8.59 23.99 -3.65
N ARG A 70 -8.53 25.05 -4.46
CA ARG A 70 -7.69 26.22 -4.20
C ARG A 70 -7.99 26.85 -2.83
N ARG A 71 -9.26 27.02 -2.48
CA ARG A 71 -9.68 27.56 -1.17
C ARG A 71 -9.16 26.70 0.00
N LEU A 72 -9.10 25.39 -0.18
CA LEU A 72 -8.57 24.46 0.82
C LEU A 72 -7.05 24.59 0.91
N ALA A 73 -6.35 24.64 -0.22
CA ALA A 73 -4.91 24.86 -0.26
C ALA A 73 -4.51 26.16 0.47
N GLU A 74 -5.19 27.27 0.18
CA GLU A 74 -5.00 28.56 0.88
C GLU A 74 -5.24 28.43 2.39
N ALA A 75 -6.26 27.68 2.81
CA ALA A 75 -6.54 27.45 4.24
C ALA A 75 -5.46 26.61 4.93
N PHE A 76 -4.70 25.79 4.19
CA PHE A 76 -3.51 25.09 4.65
C PHE A 76 -2.23 25.96 4.61
N GLY A 77 -2.35 27.22 4.18
CA GLY A 77 -1.25 28.19 4.08
C GLY A 77 -0.46 28.09 2.78
N ALA A 78 -1.06 27.60 1.69
CA ALA A 78 -0.45 27.68 0.36
C ALA A 78 -0.18 29.14 -0.03
N ALA A 79 0.99 29.39 -0.60
CA ALA A 79 1.31 30.68 -1.22
C ALA A 79 0.43 30.91 -2.46
N ASP A 80 0.23 32.18 -2.80
CA ASP A 80 -0.56 32.59 -3.98
C ASP A 80 0.12 32.20 -5.32
N ASP A 81 1.41 31.86 -5.29
CA ASP A 81 2.17 31.44 -6.46
C ASP A 81 1.68 30.09 -7.00
N VAL A 82 1.31 30.07 -8.27
CA VAL A 82 0.86 28.84 -8.96
C VAL A 82 2.06 27.94 -9.33
N GLN A 83 3.28 28.48 -9.33
CA GLN A 83 4.49 27.75 -9.68
C GLN A 83 5.69 28.30 -8.90
N PRO A 84 6.59 27.45 -8.38
CA PRO A 84 7.72 27.94 -7.62
C PRO A 84 8.78 28.58 -8.53
N GLU A 85 9.24 29.78 -8.19
CA GLU A 85 10.32 30.48 -8.90
C GLU A 85 11.70 29.81 -8.72
N LEU A 86 11.87 29.09 -7.61
CA LEU A 86 13.07 28.32 -7.29
C LEU A 86 12.76 26.82 -7.34
N PRO A 87 13.75 25.95 -7.62
CA PRO A 87 13.57 24.51 -7.51
C PRO A 87 13.01 24.13 -6.12
N PRO A 88 12.00 23.26 -6.05
CA PRO A 88 11.43 22.86 -4.77
C PRO A 88 12.44 22.08 -3.93
N VAL A 89 12.39 22.25 -2.61
CA VAL A 89 13.19 21.44 -1.68
C VAL A 89 12.58 20.06 -1.42
N ALA A 90 11.30 19.88 -1.76
CA ALA A 90 10.58 18.62 -1.68
C ALA A 90 9.32 18.63 -2.56
N LEU A 91 8.92 17.44 -3.00
CA LEU A 91 7.63 17.18 -3.63
C LEU A 91 6.80 16.25 -2.72
N VAL A 92 5.54 16.59 -2.48
CA VAL A 92 4.56 15.73 -1.81
C VAL A 92 3.42 15.46 -2.77
N THR A 93 3.14 14.19 -3.06
CA THR A 93 2.19 13.84 -4.12
C THR A 93 1.39 12.60 -3.77
N GLY A 94 0.13 12.56 -4.19
CA GLY A 94 -0.68 11.33 -4.17
C GLY A 94 -0.52 10.48 -5.44
N ARG A 95 0.31 10.92 -6.41
CA ARG A 95 0.50 10.28 -7.70
C ARG A 95 1.91 9.71 -7.79
N ALA A 96 2.02 8.42 -8.09
CA ALA A 96 3.28 7.78 -8.45
C ALA A 96 3.44 7.79 -9.98
N ASP A 97 4.34 8.61 -10.52
CA ASP A 97 4.71 8.57 -11.93
C ASP A 97 5.85 7.58 -12.16
N ARG A 98 5.71 6.72 -13.19
CA ARG A 98 6.64 5.63 -13.50
C ARG A 98 7.97 6.11 -14.08
N ALA A 99 7.99 7.23 -14.79
CA ALA A 99 9.09 7.54 -15.71
C ALA A 99 9.84 8.84 -15.41
N VAL A 100 9.60 9.47 -14.26
CA VAL A 100 10.16 10.79 -13.96
C VAL A 100 11.13 10.71 -12.79
N PRO A 101 12.44 10.55 -13.05
CA PRO A 101 13.47 10.83 -12.05
C PRO A 101 13.29 12.24 -11.50
N ARG A 102 13.46 12.39 -10.19
CA ARG A 102 13.37 13.68 -9.51
C ARG A 102 14.68 13.97 -8.79
N ASP A 103 15.18 15.19 -8.96
CA ASP A 103 16.40 15.66 -8.28
C ASP A 103 16.12 16.20 -6.87
N VAL A 104 14.87 16.05 -6.41
CA VAL A 104 14.38 16.53 -5.12
C VAL A 104 13.73 15.38 -4.36
N PRO A 105 13.72 15.40 -3.02
CA PRO A 105 12.99 14.41 -2.23
C PRO A 105 11.51 14.34 -2.64
N VAL A 106 10.97 13.13 -2.80
CA VAL A 106 9.57 12.89 -3.15
C VAL A 106 8.90 12.08 -2.05
N VAL A 107 7.83 12.61 -1.47
CA VAL A 107 6.95 11.92 -0.51
C VAL A 107 5.66 11.53 -1.22
N HIS A 108 5.51 10.24 -1.52
CA HIS A 108 4.30 9.68 -2.08
C HIS A 108 3.32 9.29 -0.97
N VAL A 109 2.16 9.94 -0.94
CA VAL A 109 1.18 9.83 0.15
C VAL A 109 -0.02 9.00 -0.29
N HIS A 110 -0.41 8.02 0.51
CA HIS A 110 -1.56 7.16 0.25
C HIS A 110 -2.17 6.64 1.57
N GLY A 111 -3.19 5.78 1.47
CA GLY A 111 -3.89 5.22 2.62
C GLY A 111 -5.40 5.39 2.55
N THR A 112 -6.13 4.68 3.40
CA THR A 112 -7.60 4.66 3.37
C THR A 112 -8.28 5.00 4.69
N GLY A 113 -7.49 5.29 5.72
CA GLY A 113 -8.01 5.67 7.03
C GLY A 113 -6.95 6.13 8.02
N SER A 114 -5.75 6.36 7.51
CA SER A 114 -4.52 6.69 8.20
C SER A 114 -3.54 7.28 7.18
N VAL A 115 -2.43 7.82 7.66
CA VAL A 115 -1.37 8.30 6.77
C VAL A 115 -0.38 7.17 6.53
N LYS A 116 -0.22 6.83 5.26
CA LYS A 116 0.91 6.09 4.77
C LYS A 116 1.67 6.96 3.80
N ALA A 117 2.99 6.92 3.86
CA ALA A 117 3.81 7.59 2.88
C ALA A 117 5.07 6.79 2.60
N TYR A 118 5.54 6.92 1.37
CA TYR A 118 6.83 6.41 0.92
C TYR A 118 7.68 7.59 0.49
N THR A 119 8.97 7.54 0.79
CA THR A 119 9.85 8.66 0.48
C THR A 119 11.06 8.21 -0.34
N MET A 120 11.37 8.98 -1.37
CA MET A 120 12.56 8.84 -2.19
C MET A 120 13.45 10.04 -1.96
N PHE A 121 14.68 9.82 -1.54
CA PHE A 121 15.69 10.87 -1.41
C PHE A 121 16.76 10.76 -2.52
N PRO A 122 17.11 11.86 -3.20
CA PRO A 122 18.07 11.87 -4.31
C PRO A 122 19.52 11.63 -3.89
N ASP A 123 19.86 11.91 -2.64
CA ASP A 123 21.18 11.61 -2.07
C ASP A 123 21.43 10.10 -1.88
N GLN A 124 20.42 9.25 -2.10
CA GLN A 124 20.51 7.78 -1.97
C GLN A 124 20.57 7.03 -3.32
N GLY A 125 20.71 7.75 -4.44
CA GLY A 125 20.78 7.16 -5.79
C GLY A 125 19.60 7.57 -6.68
N PRO A 126 19.39 6.90 -7.83
CA PRO A 126 18.33 7.23 -8.77
C PRO A 126 16.96 7.36 -8.08
N CYS A 127 16.13 8.30 -8.56
CA CYS A 127 14.85 8.66 -7.94
C CYS A 127 13.63 8.30 -8.78
N SER A 128 13.70 7.17 -9.49
CA SER A 128 12.49 6.56 -10.04
C SER A 128 11.74 5.85 -8.92
N PHE A 129 10.51 6.27 -8.66
CA PHE A 129 9.68 5.67 -7.61
C PHE A 129 9.45 4.17 -7.87
N PHE A 130 9.23 3.78 -9.13
CA PHE A 130 8.90 2.41 -9.46
C PHE A 130 10.13 1.49 -9.45
N ASP A 131 11.27 1.97 -9.91
CA ASP A 131 12.47 1.13 -10.02
C ASP A 131 13.14 0.90 -8.66
N GLU A 132 13.13 1.90 -7.79
CA GLU A 132 13.99 1.94 -6.61
C GLU A 132 13.24 1.70 -5.30
N LEU A 133 11.96 2.11 -5.21
CA LEU A 133 11.21 1.99 -3.96
C LEU A 133 11.19 0.57 -3.43
N PRO A 134 10.87 -0.48 -4.22
CA PRO A 134 10.80 -1.82 -3.66
C PRO A 134 12.12 -2.27 -3.04
N ALA A 135 13.25 -1.97 -3.68
CA ALA A 135 14.58 -2.28 -3.15
C ALA A 135 14.86 -1.53 -1.85
N ARG A 136 14.52 -0.24 -1.76
CA ARG A 136 14.69 0.57 -0.54
C ARG A 136 13.79 0.08 0.60
N VAL A 137 12.52 -0.24 0.31
CA VAL A 137 11.59 -0.83 1.29
C VAL A 137 12.08 -2.19 1.77
N GLY A 138 12.57 -3.04 0.86
CA GLY A 138 13.19 -4.32 1.20
C GLY A 138 14.41 -4.16 2.11
N ALA A 139 15.31 -3.22 1.80
CA ALA A 139 16.47 -2.93 2.64
C ALA A 139 16.07 -2.41 4.03
N PHE A 140 15.05 -1.55 4.10
CA PHE A 140 14.47 -1.10 5.37
C PHE A 140 13.90 -2.29 6.16
N PHE A 141 13.13 -3.16 5.50
CA PHE A 141 12.54 -4.34 6.10
C PHE A 141 13.59 -5.29 6.69
N GLU A 142 14.65 -5.62 5.93
CA GLU A 142 15.75 -6.47 6.41
C GLU A 142 16.49 -5.87 7.60
N ARG A 143 16.67 -4.55 7.61
CA ARG A 143 17.44 -3.87 8.65
C ARG A 143 16.62 -3.63 9.93
N HIS A 144 15.34 -3.32 9.80
CA HIS A 144 14.55 -2.75 10.90
C HIS A 144 13.35 -3.62 11.31
N VAL A 145 12.83 -4.48 10.44
CA VAL A 145 11.64 -5.29 10.76
C VAL A 145 12.02 -6.73 11.01
N TRP A 146 12.78 -7.34 10.11
CA TRP A 146 13.20 -8.74 10.18
C TRP A 146 13.96 -9.11 11.48
N PRO A 147 14.88 -8.28 12.00
CA PRO A 147 15.60 -8.59 13.23
C PRO A 147 14.69 -8.61 14.46
N HIS A 148 13.55 -7.91 14.41
CA HIS A 148 12.58 -7.80 15.50
C HIS A 148 11.35 -8.71 15.30
N ARG A 149 11.44 -9.70 14.40
CA ARG A 149 10.33 -10.61 14.06
C ARG A 149 9.70 -11.30 15.26
N ASP A 150 10.47 -11.75 16.24
CA ASP A 150 9.93 -12.44 17.42
C ASP A 150 9.06 -11.51 18.27
N THR A 151 9.48 -10.25 18.44
CA THR A 151 8.71 -9.21 19.13
C THR A 151 7.42 -8.85 18.37
N ILE A 152 7.51 -8.78 17.04
CA ILE A 152 6.40 -8.37 16.18
C ILE A 152 5.40 -9.52 15.95
N ARG A 153 5.85 -10.78 16.00
CA ARG A 153 5.10 -11.99 15.61
C ARG A 153 3.68 -12.06 16.19
N PRO A 154 3.43 -11.79 17.49
CA PRO A 154 2.07 -11.81 18.03
C PRO A 154 1.15 -10.77 17.37
N GLY A 155 1.68 -9.59 17.08
CA GLY A 155 0.99 -8.54 16.34
C GLY A 155 0.73 -8.93 14.89
N ALA A 156 1.73 -9.52 14.24
CA ALA A 156 1.63 -9.96 12.86
C ALA A 156 0.56 -11.04 12.67
N GLU A 157 0.49 -12.05 13.55
CA GLU A 157 -0.56 -13.07 13.51
C GLU A 157 -1.96 -12.47 13.72
N ARG A 158 -2.11 -11.51 14.63
CA ARG A 158 -3.40 -10.80 14.83
C ARG A 158 -3.83 -10.01 13.59
N VAL A 159 -2.89 -9.28 12.96
CA VAL A 159 -3.17 -8.52 11.74
C VAL A 159 -3.57 -9.47 10.61
N ALA A 160 -2.83 -10.55 10.44
CA ALA A 160 -3.15 -11.59 9.49
C ALA A 160 -4.56 -12.16 9.70
N TRP A 161 -4.91 -12.50 10.94
CA TRP A 161 -6.23 -13.02 11.27
C TRP A 161 -7.35 -12.02 10.95
N ARG A 162 -7.15 -10.72 11.25
CA ARG A 162 -8.10 -9.65 10.90
C ARG A 162 -8.19 -9.40 9.39
N ALA A 163 -7.08 -9.48 8.67
CA ALA A 163 -7.06 -9.35 7.21
C ALA A 163 -7.78 -10.51 6.52
N LYS A 164 -7.81 -11.68 7.19
CA LYS A 164 -8.51 -12.89 6.77
C LYS A 164 -10.04 -12.80 6.87
N THR A 165 -10.65 -11.69 7.30
CA THR A 165 -12.10 -11.60 7.53
C THR A 165 -12.95 -11.87 6.27
N GLY A 166 -12.40 -11.68 5.07
CA GLY A 166 -13.01 -12.10 3.80
C GLY A 166 -12.72 -13.56 3.38
N TYR A 167 -11.81 -14.24 4.08
CA TYR A 167 -11.39 -15.63 3.85
C TYR A 167 -11.60 -16.48 5.12
N GLN A 168 -12.81 -16.98 5.31
CA GLN A 168 -13.29 -17.54 6.58
C GLN A 168 -12.87 -19.00 6.85
N LEU A 169 -12.08 -19.62 5.96
CA LEU A 169 -11.63 -21.01 6.13
C LEU A 169 -10.65 -21.13 7.29
N ARG A 170 -10.97 -21.94 8.29
CA ARG A 170 -10.20 -22.12 9.53
C ARG A 170 -9.28 -23.31 9.49
N THR A 171 -9.64 -24.34 8.73
CA THR A 171 -8.88 -25.60 8.68
C THR A 171 -8.56 -26.02 7.23
N ASP A 172 -7.52 -26.83 7.08
CA ASP A 172 -7.20 -27.44 5.78
C ASP A 172 -8.30 -28.37 5.28
N THR A 173 -9.06 -29.00 6.19
CA THR A 173 -10.22 -29.82 5.85
C THR A 173 -11.34 -28.98 5.23
N GLU A 174 -11.69 -27.85 5.85
CA GLU A 174 -12.68 -26.93 5.29
C GLU A 174 -12.23 -26.39 3.93
N ARG A 175 -10.93 -26.06 3.79
CA ARG A 175 -10.35 -25.64 2.51
C ARG A 175 -10.50 -26.72 1.45
N ARG A 176 -10.16 -27.98 1.74
CA ARG A 176 -10.29 -29.10 0.80
C ARG A 176 -11.73 -29.35 0.39
N GLN A 177 -12.67 -29.32 1.33
CA GLN A 177 -14.10 -29.48 1.01
C GLN A 177 -14.60 -28.36 0.10
N LEU A 178 -14.25 -27.11 0.41
CA LEU A 178 -14.63 -25.98 -0.42
C LEU A 178 -13.93 -25.98 -1.78
N ARG A 179 -12.69 -26.48 -1.86
CA ARG A 179 -11.96 -26.70 -3.11
C ARG A 179 -12.74 -27.62 -4.04
N TYR A 180 -13.10 -28.83 -3.60
CA TYR A 180 -13.85 -29.77 -4.46
C TYR A 180 -15.17 -29.17 -4.96
N TYR A 181 -15.91 -28.49 -4.08
CA TYR A 181 -17.12 -27.77 -4.46
C TYR A 181 -16.85 -26.65 -5.48
N GLY A 182 -15.83 -25.82 -5.24
CA GLY A 182 -15.42 -24.71 -6.10
C GLY A 182 -14.95 -25.17 -7.47
N CYS A 183 -14.10 -26.20 -7.51
CA CYS A 183 -13.60 -26.81 -8.74
C CYS A 183 -14.75 -27.40 -9.57
N ALA A 184 -15.68 -28.14 -8.95
CA ALA A 184 -16.86 -28.66 -9.62
C ALA A 184 -17.74 -27.55 -10.22
N ARG A 185 -17.98 -26.47 -9.46
CA ARG A 185 -18.76 -25.30 -9.92
C ARG A 185 -18.09 -24.57 -11.09
N LEU A 186 -16.76 -24.52 -11.08
CA LEU A 186 -15.97 -23.93 -12.16
C LEU A 186 -15.78 -24.90 -13.33
N GLY A 187 -16.09 -26.20 -13.18
CA GLY A 187 -15.81 -27.24 -14.16
C GLY A 187 -14.32 -27.47 -14.39
N ILE A 188 -13.49 -27.34 -13.35
CA ILE A 188 -12.04 -27.60 -13.37
C ILE A 188 -11.70 -28.85 -12.56
N ASP A 189 -10.54 -29.42 -12.82
CA ASP A 189 -10.07 -30.65 -12.17
C ASP A 189 -9.55 -30.35 -10.76
N ALA A 190 -10.22 -30.87 -9.72
CA ALA A 190 -9.84 -30.60 -8.33
C ALA A 190 -8.47 -31.19 -7.95
N ASP A 191 -8.01 -32.21 -8.68
CA ASP A 191 -6.78 -32.94 -8.38
C ASP A 191 -5.55 -32.31 -9.08
N ARG A 192 -5.76 -31.32 -9.97
CA ARG A 192 -4.69 -30.52 -10.56
C ARG A 192 -4.38 -29.28 -9.73
N PRO A 193 -3.12 -28.79 -9.69
CA PRO A 193 -2.82 -27.48 -9.15
C PRO A 193 -3.63 -26.41 -9.86
N THR A 194 -4.11 -25.41 -9.13
CA THR A 194 -4.82 -24.26 -9.69
C THR A 194 -3.99 -23.00 -9.50
N ILE A 195 -3.63 -22.38 -10.62
CA ILE A 195 -2.90 -21.12 -10.69
C ILE A 195 -3.90 -19.99 -10.89
N ALA A 196 -3.94 -19.04 -9.96
CA ALA A 196 -4.79 -17.85 -10.05
C ALA A 196 -3.96 -16.63 -10.43
N VAL A 197 -4.31 -15.97 -11.54
CA VAL A 197 -3.63 -14.79 -12.08
C VAL A 197 -4.49 -13.55 -11.84
N PHE A 198 -3.93 -12.52 -11.19
CA PHE A 198 -4.73 -11.35 -10.77
C PHE A 198 -3.94 -10.06 -10.55
N GLY A 199 -4.65 -8.93 -10.59
CA GLY A 199 -4.14 -7.59 -10.31
C GLY A 199 -3.48 -6.90 -11.52
N HIS A 200 -3.59 -7.46 -12.72
CA HIS A 200 -3.01 -6.87 -13.92
C HIS A 200 -3.79 -5.62 -14.35
N THR A 201 -3.05 -4.58 -14.71
CA THR A 201 -3.62 -3.35 -15.27
C THR A 201 -3.22 -3.27 -16.73
N PRO A 202 -4.17 -3.15 -17.68
CA PRO A 202 -3.83 -3.05 -19.10
C PRO A 202 -2.76 -1.97 -19.36
N GLY A 203 -1.70 -2.35 -20.09
CA GLY A 203 -0.57 -1.49 -20.40
C GLY A 203 0.55 -1.47 -19.36
N GLN A 204 0.44 -2.24 -18.26
CA GLN A 204 1.48 -2.39 -17.26
C GLN A 204 1.95 -3.84 -17.19
N ASP A 205 3.27 -4.06 -17.17
CA ASP A 205 3.86 -5.40 -16.98
C ASP A 205 3.37 -6.43 -18.04
N THR A 206 2.97 -5.91 -19.22
CA THR A 206 2.33 -6.65 -20.32
C THR A 206 3.16 -7.85 -20.76
N GLU A 207 4.49 -7.70 -20.83
CA GLU A 207 5.39 -8.78 -21.25
C GLU A 207 5.26 -10.02 -20.34
N LEU A 208 5.17 -9.82 -19.03
CA LEU A 208 5.03 -10.91 -18.06
C LEU A 208 3.59 -11.44 -18.02
N TYR A 209 2.59 -10.58 -18.22
CA TYR A 209 1.19 -11.02 -18.33
C TYR A 209 0.96 -11.90 -19.56
N ASP A 210 1.47 -11.47 -20.72
CA ASP A 210 1.39 -12.22 -21.96
C ASP A 210 2.16 -13.55 -21.85
N ALA A 211 3.37 -13.53 -21.27
CA ALA A 211 4.11 -14.76 -20.99
C ALA A 211 3.34 -15.74 -20.07
N THR A 212 2.59 -15.21 -19.09
CA THR A 212 1.72 -16.03 -18.23
C THR A 212 0.59 -16.65 -19.05
N ALA A 213 -0.08 -15.87 -19.89
CA ALA A 213 -1.19 -16.33 -20.72
C ALA A 213 -0.75 -17.35 -21.78
N GLU A 214 0.41 -17.15 -22.42
CA GLU A 214 1.00 -18.09 -23.38
C GLU A 214 1.37 -19.43 -22.74
N PHE A 215 1.98 -19.38 -21.55
CA PHE A 215 2.29 -20.61 -20.81
C PHE A 215 1.01 -21.33 -20.39
N ALA A 216 0.01 -20.60 -19.88
CA ALA A 216 -1.29 -21.16 -19.50
C ALA A 216 -2.05 -21.81 -20.68
N ALA A 217 -1.87 -21.30 -21.90
CA ALA A 217 -2.50 -21.88 -23.08
C ALA A 217 -1.88 -23.22 -23.49
N SER A 218 -0.57 -23.37 -23.29
CA SER A 218 0.17 -24.59 -23.67
C SER A 218 0.25 -25.65 -22.56
N ASP A 219 0.15 -25.26 -21.30
CA ASP A 219 0.20 -26.18 -20.16
C ASP A 219 -1.14 -26.92 -19.94
N GLU A 220 -1.04 -28.23 -19.74
CA GLU A 220 -2.18 -29.10 -19.38
C GLU A 220 -2.09 -29.61 -17.94
N SER A 221 -0.99 -29.36 -17.25
CA SER A 221 -0.75 -29.93 -15.93
C SER A 221 -1.43 -29.15 -14.79
N ALA A 222 -1.87 -27.92 -15.04
CA ALA A 222 -2.58 -27.08 -14.08
C ALA A 222 -3.95 -26.57 -14.58
N ASN A 223 -4.78 -26.11 -13.65
CA ASN A 223 -5.94 -25.27 -13.93
C ASN A 223 -5.52 -23.80 -13.92
N TRP A 224 -6.02 -23.02 -14.88
CA TRP A 224 -5.68 -21.60 -15.03
C TRP A 224 -6.90 -20.71 -14.82
N LEU A 225 -6.86 -19.89 -13.76
CA LEU A 225 -7.90 -18.94 -13.40
C LEU A 225 -7.38 -17.51 -13.54
N PHE A 226 -7.89 -16.74 -14.49
CA PHE A 226 -7.54 -15.33 -14.65
C PHE A 226 -8.67 -14.47 -14.09
N LEU A 227 -8.34 -13.54 -13.19
CA LEU A 227 -9.31 -12.57 -12.65
C LEU A 227 -9.34 -11.27 -13.45
N ASP A 228 -8.33 -11.07 -14.29
CA ASP A 228 -8.24 -9.94 -15.22
C ASP A 228 -8.48 -10.41 -16.66
N PRO A 229 -8.92 -9.52 -17.56
CA PRO A 229 -9.17 -9.87 -18.96
C PRO A 229 -7.93 -10.41 -19.67
N VAL A 230 -8.11 -11.45 -20.51
CA VAL A 230 -7.08 -12.01 -21.39
C VAL A 230 -7.49 -11.73 -22.84
N ALA A 231 -6.62 -11.09 -23.62
CA ALA A 231 -6.95 -10.62 -24.97
C ALA A 231 -7.35 -11.76 -25.93
N ASN A 232 -6.71 -12.92 -25.81
CA ASN A 232 -6.95 -14.10 -26.64
C ASN A 232 -7.42 -15.26 -25.76
N GLY A 233 -8.70 -15.25 -25.38
CA GLY A 233 -9.30 -16.27 -24.52
C GLY A 233 -9.09 -17.69 -25.10
N HIS A 234 -8.35 -18.52 -24.37
CA HIS A 234 -8.15 -19.92 -24.70
C HIS A 234 -9.14 -20.80 -23.94
N SER A 235 -9.62 -21.90 -24.50
CA SER A 235 -10.63 -22.78 -23.85
C SER A 235 -10.15 -23.36 -22.50
N ARG A 236 -8.83 -23.40 -22.28
CA ARG A 236 -8.18 -23.85 -21.04
C ARG A 236 -8.05 -22.75 -19.98
N VAL A 237 -8.09 -21.49 -20.40
CA VAL A 237 -7.96 -20.33 -19.54
C VAL A 237 -9.35 -19.85 -19.14
N LYS A 238 -9.67 -19.95 -17.85
CA LYS A 238 -10.96 -19.48 -17.35
C LYS A 238 -10.81 -18.07 -16.80
N CYS A 239 -11.43 -17.12 -17.49
CA CYS A 239 -11.60 -15.77 -16.96
C CYS A 239 -12.77 -15.77 -15.97
N VAL A 240 -12.50 -15.45 -14.71
CA VAL A 240 -13.47 -15.46 -13.61
C VAL A 240 -13.56 -14.07 -13.01
N THR A 241 -14.34 -13.20 -13.62
CA THR A 241 -14.54 -11.82 -13.15
C THR A 241 -15.73 -11.75 -12.20
N GLY A 242 -15.50 -11.32 -10.95
CA GLY A 242 -16.54 -10.93 -9.98
C GLY A 242 -17.56 -12.01 -9.55
N ALA A 243 -17.48 -13.23 -10.08
CA ALA A 243 -18.50 -14.26 -9.92
C ALA A 243 -18.28 -15.20 -8.71
N LEU A 244 -17.11 -15.17 -8.08
CA LEU A 244 -16.76 -16.02 -6.95
C LEU A 244 -16.62 -15.24 -5.66
N SER A 245 -17.07 -15.85 -4.55
CA SER A 245 -16.69 -15.37 -3.24
C SER A 245 -15.17 -15.56 -3.02
N THR A 246 -14.58 -14.66 -2.26
CA THR A 246 -13.18 -14.73 -1.81
C THR A 246 -12.85 -16.08 -1.16
N ASN A 247 -13.80 -16.67 -0.43
CA ASN A 247 -13.68 -18.00 0.16
C ASN A 247 -13.48 -19.08 -0.90
N ILE A 248 -14.33 -19.12 -1.93
CA ILE A 248 -14.24 -20.15 -2.98
C ILE A 248 -12.95 -19.95 -3.77
N LEU A 249 -12.70 -18.72 -4.22
CA LEU A 249 -11.54 -18.40 -5.05
C LEU A 249 -10.23 -18.83 -4.37
N TRP A 250 -9.99 -18.40 -3.12
CA TRP A 250 -8.75 -18.76 -2.42
C TRP A 250 -8.76 -20.17 -1.84
N SER A 251 -9.91 -20.87 -1.81
CA SER A 251 -9.93 -22.30 -1.52
C SER A 251 -9.42 -23.14 -2.68
N VAL A 252 -9.71 -22.72 -3.92
CA VAL A 252 -9.26 -23.43 -5.13
C VAL A 252 -7.85 -23.05 -5.53
N THR A 253 -7.35 -21.86 -5.20
CA THR A 253 -5.99 -21.43 -5.54
C THR A 253 -4.91 -22.20 -4.76
N ASP A 254 -3.96 -22.77 -5.48
CA ASP A 254 -2.74 -23.37 -4.91
C ASP A 254 -1.54 -22.44 -5.04
N VAL A 255 -1.48 -21.65 -6.12
CA VAL A 255 -0.44 -20.63 -6.37
C VAL A 255 -1.09 -19.40 -6.97
N GLY A 256 -0.74 -18.22 -6.45
CA GLY A 256 -1.10 -16.94 -7.06
C GLY A 256 -0.01 -16.42 -8.00
N VAL A 257 -0.38 -15.83 -9.13
CA VAL A 257 0.46 -14.94 -9.92
C VAL A 257 -0.14 -13.56 -9.82
N THR A 258 0.61 -12.59 -9.31
CA THR A 258 0.08 -11.26 -9.07
C THR A 258 0.88 -10.16 -9.76
N PHE A 259 0.15 -9.15 -10.20
CA PHE A 259 0.71 -7.94 -10.81
C PHE A 259 0.63 -6.71 -9.89
N ARG A 260 0.23 -6.93 -8.63
CA ARG A 260 0.15 -5.93 -7.56
C ARG A 260 0.54 -6.57 -6.23
N ASP A 261 0.39 -5.84 -5.13
CA ASP A 261 0.50 -6.40 -3.79
C ASP A 261 -0.48 -7.56 -3.53
N SER A 262 -0.01 -8.57 -2.80
CA SER A 262 -0.83 -9.71 -2.38
C SER A 262 -0.64 -10.07 -0.91
N ASP A 263 -1.76 -10.34 -0.22
CA ASP A 263 -1.79 -10.81 1.17
C ASP A 263 -1.78 -12.35 1.26
N LEU A 264 -1.93 -13.05 0.12
CA LEU A 264 -2.09 -14.51 0.07
C LEU A 264 -0.92 -15.30 0.73
N PRO A 265 0.36 -14.90 0.58
CA PRO A 265 1.45 -15.62 1.23
C PRO A 265 1.38 -15.56 2.75
N ALA A 266 0.84 -14.45 3.30
CA ALA A 266 0.59 -14.35 4.72
C ALA A 266 -0.43 -15.44 5.13
N PHE A 267 -1.42 -15.75 4.30
CA PHE A 267 -2.43 -16.78 4.58
C PHE A 267 -2.00 -18.21 4.25
N GLY A 268 -0.78 -18.41 3.73
CA GLY A 268 -0.22 -19.72 3.42
C GLY A 268 -0.37 -20.14 1.95
N ILE A 269 -0.79 -19.25 1.06
CA ILE A 269 -0.87 -19.52 -0.38
C ILE A 269 0.34 -18.86 -1.05
N PRO A 270 1.26 -19.61 -1.67
CA PRO A 270 2.43 -19.04 -2.35
C PRO A 270 2.02 -18.09 -3.48
N VAL A 271 2.85 -17.09 -3.72
CA VAL A 271 2.65 -16.11 -4.81
C VAL A 271 3.92 -15.86 -5.57
N ILE A 272 3.80 -15.90 -6.90
CA ILE A 272 4.76 -15.36 -7.86
C ILE A 272 4.36 -13.91 -8.14
N GLN A 273 5.24 -12.97 -7.77
CA GLN A 273 5.10 -11.55 -8.04
C GLN A 273 5.67 -11.27 -9.44
N ALA A 274 4.78 -10.98 -10.38
CA ALA A 274 5.11 -10.68 -11.77
C ALA A 274 5.06 -9.17 -12.06
N GLY A 275 4.15 -8.43 -11.43
CA GLY A 275 4.08 -6.97 -11.58
C GLY A 275 4.71 -6.22 -10.42
N TRP A 276 4.64 -4.89 -10.49
CA TRP A 276 5.20 -4.02 -9.47
C TRP A 276 4.49 -4.14 -8.12
N SER A 277 5.26 -4.12 -7.04
CA SER A 277 4.77 -4.10 -5.65
C SER A 277 5.79 -3.42 -4.74
N GLU A 278 5.30 -2.59 -3.83
CA GLU A 278 6.08 -1.82 -2.85
C GLU A 278 6.93 -2.75 -1.97
N GLY A 279 6.39 -3.93 -1.64
CA GLY A 279 7.01 -4.91 -0.76
C GLY A 279 7.68 -6.07 -1.46
N SER A 280 7.78 -6.04 -2.79
CA SER A 280 8.27 -7.16 -3.59
C SER A 280 9.67 -7.63 -3.16
N ALA A 281 10.54 -6.73 -2.70
CA ALA A 281 11.86 -7.06 -2.19
C ALA A 281 11.92 -7.45 -0.70
N CYS A 282 10.80 -7.56 0.01
CA CYS A 282 10.76 -8.00 1.42
C CYS A 282 10.88 -9.53 1.59
N GLY A 283 10.95 -10.27 0.48
CA GLY A 283 11.04 -11.74 0.48
C GLY A 283 9.74 -12.44 0.87
N ALA A 284 8.58 -11.79 0.70
CA ALA A 284 7.26 -12.37 0.96
C ALA A 284 6.71 -13.20 -0.23
N THR A 285 7.26 -13.00 -1.43
CA THR A 285 6.79 -13.57 -2.70
C THR A 285 7.98 -14.04 -3.55
N TYR A 286 7.73 -14.87 -4.55
CA TYR A 286 8.73 -15.26 -5.55
C TYR A 286 8.78 -14.24 -6.68
N LEU A 287 9.93 -13.61 -6.93
CA LEU A 287 10.03 -12.52 -7.91
C LEU A 287 10.31 -13.04 -9.31
N ALA A 288 9.43 -12.73 -10.25
CA ALA A 288 9.68 -12.90 -11.67
C ALA A 288 10.25 -11.60 -12.25
N ARG A 289 11.50 -11.65 -12.74
CA ARG A 289 12.18 -10.48 -13.33
C ARG A 289 12.23 -10.51 -14.86
N SER A 290 11.89 -11.64 -15.46
CA SER A 290 11.90 -11.85 -16.91
C SER A 290 10.90 -12.95 -17.28
N PRO A 291 10.41 -13.00 -18.53
CA PRO A 291 9.51 -14.07 -18.99
C PRO A 291 10.09 -15.47 -18.78
N ALA A 292 11.38 -15.65 -19.05
CA ALA A 292 12.04 -16.94 -18.84
C ALA A 292 12.09 -17.35 -17.36
N GLY A 293 12.45 -16.41 -16.48
CA GLY A 293 12.43 -16.65 -15.03
C GLY A 293 11.02 -16.89 -14.50
N HIS A 294 10.03 -16.17 -15.06
CA HIS A 294 8.62 -16.35 -14.72
C HIS A 294 8.14 -17.77 -15.06
N ARG A 295 8.44 -18.23 -16.28
CA ARG A 295 8.11 -19.60 -16.71
C ARG A 295 8.76 -20.66 -15.81
N ALA A 296 10.04 -20.49 -15.47
CA ALA A 296 10.73 -21.43 -14.58
C ALA A 296 10.05 -21.51 -13.19
N LEU A 297 9.61 -20.38 -12.63
CA LEU A 297 8.87 -20.36 -11.36
C LEU A 297 7.51 -21.05 -11.46
N LEU A 298 6.80 -20.89 -12.58
CA LEU A 298 5.53 -21.59 -12.84
C LEU A 298 5.73 -23.10 -12.92
N GLU A 299 6.71 -23.54 -13.71
CA GLU A 299 7.08 -24.95 -13.87
C GLU A 299 7.48 -25.57 -12.53
N GLU A 300 8.29 -24.86 -11.73
CA GLU A 300 8.67 -25.30 -10.39
C GLU A 300 7.45 -25.42 -9.47
N ALA A 301 6.59 -24.40 -9.43
CA ALA A 301 5.43 -24.39 -8.55
C ALA A 301 4.44 -25.53 -8.87
N ILE A 302 4.19 -25.78 -10.15
CA ILE A 302 3.38 -26.91 -10.65
C ILE A 302 4.05 -28.23 -10.28
N GLY A 303 5.35 -28.37 -10.57
CA GLY A 303 6.11 -29.60 -10.32
C GLY A 303 6.19 -29.98 -8.84
N ARG A 304 6.30 -28.99 -7.94
CA ARG A 304 6.28 -29.22 -6.48
C ARG A 304 4.89 -29.61 -5.98
N HIS A 305 3.84 -28.96 -6.49
CA HIS A 305 2.47 -29.35 -6.15
C HIS A 305 2.17 -30.79 -6.58
N ALA A 306 2.61 -31.20 -7.77
CA ALA A 306 2.45 -32.59 -8.24
C ALA A 306 3.12 -33.63 -7.31
N LYS A 307 4.14 -33.23 -6.55
CA LYS A 307 4.82 -34.06 -5.53
C LYS A 307 4.17 -33.96 -4.14
N GLY A 308 3.15 -33.13 -3.97
CA GLY A 308 2.54 -32.83 -2.67
C GLY A 308 3.40 -31.91 -1.79
N GLU A 309 4.38 -31.22 -2.38
CA GLU A 309 5.26 -30.28 -1.67
C GLU A 309 4.69 -28.86 -1.68
N SER A 310 4.92 -28.10 -0.60
CA SER A 310 4.61 -26.67 -0.56
C SER A 310 5.66 -25.89 -1.36
N PHE A 311 5.20 -25.07 -2.30
CA PHE A 311 6.04 -24.06 -2.93
C PHE A 311 6.39 -22.94 -1.93
N LEU A 312 5.53 -22.63 -0.94
CA LEU A 312 5.79 -21.61 0.08
C LEU A 312 6.68 -22.16 1.22
N GLY A 313 7.84 -21.54 1.46
CA GLY A 313 8.71 -21.86 2.60
C GLY A 313 8.27 -21.23 3.93
N PRO A 314 8.70 -21.77 5.09
CA PRO A 314 8.33 -21.24 6.41
C PRO A 314 8.84 -19.81 6.64
N GLU A 315 10.08 -19.51 6.23
CA GLU A 315 10.64 -18.15 6.33
C GLU A 315 9.84 -17.16 5.49
N GLN A 316 9.51 -17.52 4.25
CA GLN A 316 8.73 -16.67 3.35
C GLN A 316 7.33 -16.37 3.90
N ARG A 317 6.68 -17.37 4.52
CA ARG A 317 5.41 -17.16 5.22
C ARG A 317 5.56 -16.16 6.37
N GLU A 318 6.61 -16.29 7.19
CA GLU A 318 6.88 -15.34 8.28
C GLU A 318 7.14 -13.93 7.74
N ARG A 319 7.96 -13.80 6.69
CA ARG A 319 8.20 -12.54 5.98
C ARG A 319 6.91 -11.93 5.47
N ALA A 320 6.02 -12.73 4.90
CA ALA A 320 4.71 -12.26 4.44
C ALA A 320 3.81 -11.79 5.58
N ARG A 321 3.82 -12.46 6.74
CA ARG A 321 3.10 -12.01 7.95
C ARG A 321 3.63 -10.67 8.44
N LEU A 322 4.95 -10.51 8.50
CA LEU A 322 5.60 -9.28 8.95
C LEU A 322 5.39 -8.14 7.95
N TRP A 323 5.46 -8.39 6.64
CA TRP A 323 5.16 -7.40 5.61
C TRP A 323 3.71 -6.92 5.69
N LEU A 324 2.76 -7.85 5.85
CA LEU A 324 1.36 -7.53 6.05
C LEU A 324 1.15 -6.69 7.32
N TRP A 325 1.84 -7.03 8.41
CA TRP A 325 1.84 -6.24 9.64
C TRP A 325 2.42 -4.85 9.44
N LEU A 326 3.56 -4.73 8.77
CA LEU A 326 4.18 -3.44 8.48
C LEU A 326 3.19 -2.58 7.68
N ARG A 327 2.65 -3.07 6.57
CA ARG A 327 1.69 -2.29 5.77
C ARG A 327 0.42 -1.91 6.50
N ARG A 328 -0.15 -2.76 7.36
CA ARG A 328 -1.46 -2.51 8.01
C ARG A 328 -1.35 -1.94 9.43
N CYS A 329 -0.15 -1.82 9.99
CA CYS A 329 0.04 -1.37 11.36
C CYS A 329 1.36 -0.61 11.54
N GLY A 330 2.48 -1.17 11.08
CA GLY A 330 3.81 -0.59 11.29
C GLY A 330 4.08 0.71 10.52
N ALA A 331 3.52 0.83 9.31
CA ALA A 331 3.61 1.98 8.41
C ALA A 331 2.29 2.76 8.33
N ASP A 332 1.33 2.38 9.17
CA ASP A 332 0.02 2.98 9.27
C ASP A 332 0.04 3.98 10.43
N VAL A 333 0.31 5.26 10.14
CA VAL A 333 0.42 6.30 11.16
C VAL A 333 -0.96 6.84 11.49
N PRO A 334 -1.47 6.59 12.72
CA PRO A 334 -2.70 7.21 13.16
C PRO A 334 -2.46 8.69 13.41
N THR A 335 -3.32 9.53 12.87
CA THR A 335 -3.35 10.97 13.12
C THR A 335 -4.77 11.34 13.51
N HIS A 336 -4.91 12.21 14.50
CA HIS A 336 -6.21 12.72 14.87
C HIS A 336 -6.71 13.73 13.82
N LEU A 337 -5.81 14.26 12.99
CA LEU A 337 -6.13 15.26 11.97
C LEU A 337 -6.82 14.69 10.73
N LEU A 338 -6.78 13.36 10.52
CA LEU A 338 -7.46 12.70 9.41
C LEU A 338 -8.43 11.62 9.91
N PRO A 339 -9.75 11.83 9.75
CA PRO A 339 -10.73 10.81 10.03
C PRO A 339 -10.66 9.66 9.01
N HIS A 340 -11.02 8.46 9.45
CA HIS A 340 -11.04 7.27 8.59
C HIS A 340 -12.00 7.44 7.40
N TRP A 341 -11.70 6.87 6.21
CA TRP A 341 -12.59 7.00 5.04
C TRP A 341 -14.00 6.42 5.23
N GLN A 342 -14.21 5.60 6.27
CA GLN A 342 -15.51 5.01 6.57
C GLN A 342 -16.52 6.04 7.08
N HIS A 343 -16.07 7.24 7.47
CA HIS A 343 -16.97 8.35 7.76
C HIS A 343 -17.72 8.87 6.51
N GLY A 344 -17.36 8.43 5.30
CA GLY A 344 -17.95 8.93 4.06
C GLY A 344 -17.39 10.29 3.65
N ALA A 345 -17.58 10.68 2.39
CA ALA A 345 -17.06 11.95 1.86
C ALA A 345 -17.79 13.17 2.43
N GLU A 346 -19.11 13.06 2.62
CA GLU A 346 -19.97 14.17 3.09
C GLU A 346 -19.63 14.62 4.52
N ASP A 347 -19.39 13.68 5.43
CA ASP A 347 -19.05 13.97 6.82
C ASP A 347 -17.55 14.24 7.05
N HIS A 348 -16.70 14.00 6.04
CA HIS A 348 -15.26 14.12 6.20
C HIS A 348 -14.83 15.56 6.52
N ALA A 349 -15.36 16.55 5.80
CA ALA A 349 -15.01 17.96 6.02
C ALA A 349 -15.38 18.40 7.45
N ARG A 350 -16.57 18.01 7.92
CA ARG A 350 -17.03 18.28 9.29
C ARG A 350 -16.12 17.62 10.31
N ALA A 351 -15.79 16.35 10.13
CA ALA A 351 -14.94 15.60 11.06
C ALA A 351 -13.52 16.19 11.14
N VAL A 352 -12.90 16.53 10.00
CA VAL A 352 -11.60 17.21 9.98
C VAL A 352 -11.69 18.57 10.68
N ALA A 353 -12.74 19.35 10.42
CA ALA A 353 -12.95 20.66 11.07
C ALA A 353 -13.05 20.56 12.60
N VAL A 354 -13.73 19.53 13.11
CA VAL A 354 -13.81 19.25 14.55
C VAL A 354 -12.44 18.87 15.09
N ASN A 355 -11.73 17.97 14.43
CA ASN A 355 -10.42 17.51 14.90
C ASN A 355 -9.40 18.66 14.96
N LEU A 356 -9.35 19.52 13.94
CA LEU A 356 -8.47 20.69 13.90
C LEU A 356 -8.72 21.69 15.04
N ARG A 357 -9.89 21.69 15.68
CA ARG A 357 -10.20 22.58 16.81
C ARG A 357 -9.75 22.02 18.16
N HIS A 358 -9.45 20.73 18.23
CA HIS A 358 -9.27 20.02 19.49
C HIS A 358 -7.92 19.30 19.60
N VAL A 359 -7.23 19.07 18.48
CA VAL A 359 -5.89 18.48 18.47
C VAL A 359 -4.88 19.60 18.66
N GLU A 360 -3.85 19.35 19.49
CA GLU A 360 -2.68 20.22 19.58
C GLU A 360 -1.60 19.71 18.61
N ARG A 361 -0.87 20.64 17.99
CA ARG A 361 0.05 20.32 16.89
C ARG A 361 1.24 19.46 17.30
N ASP A 362 1.77 19.68 18.50
CA ASP A 362 2.84 18.89 19.12
C ASP A 362 2.35 17.55 19.68
N GLY A 363 1.04 17.39 19.87
CA GLY A 363 0.41 16.15 20.31
C GLY A 363 0.12 15.13 19.20
N ASP A 364 0.15 15.53 17.92
CA ASP A 364 -0.22 14.61 16.82
C ASP A 364 0.96 13.71 16.38
N PRO A 365 0.80 12.38 16.31
CA PRO A 365 1.87 11.45 15.95
C PRO A 365 2.47 11.66 14.56
N LEU A 366 1.73 12.29 13.63
CA LEU A 366 2.16 12.49 12.25
C LEU A 366 3.45 13.32 12.18
N TYR A 367 3.52 14.43 12.91
CA TYR A 367 4.66 15.35 12.83
C TYR A 367 5.96 14.68 13.26
N ARG A 368 5.92 13.91 14.36
CA ARG A 368 7.09 13.12 14.81
C ARG A 368 7.45 12.00 13.84
N ALA A 369 6.46 11.36 13.21
CA ALA A 369 6.70 10.33 12.21
C ALA A 369 7.36 10.92 10.94
N VAL A 370 6.89 12.07 10.46
CA VAL A 370 7.47 12.80 9.32
C VAL A 370 8.88 13.26 9.62
N ALA A 371 9.12 13.86 10.79
CA ALA A 371 10.47 14.28 11.22
C ALA A 371 11.44 13.09 11.22
N ARG A 372 11.07 11.97 11.85
CA ARG A 372 11.90 10.77 11.88
C ARG A 372 12.19 10.21 10.49
N MET A 373 11.15 10.09 9.65
CA MET A 373 11.29 9.62 8.28
C MET A 373 12.27 10.49 7.50
N TRP A 374 12.19 11.81 7.68
CA TRP A 374 13.01 12.77 6.98
C TRP A 374 14.46 12.80 7.45
N GLU A 375 14.69 12.92 8.76
CA GLU A 375 16.03 12.99 9.38
C GLU A 375 16.85 11.74 9.07
N ARG A 376 16.21 10.58 9.09
CA ARG A 376 16.86 9.28 8.91
C ARG A 376 16.84 8.78 7.48
N ARG A 377 16.24 9.57 6.57
CA ARG A 377 16.06 9.20 5.17
C ARG A 377 15.38 7.84 5.00
N GLU A 378 14.36 7.56 5.82
CA GLU A 378 13.63 6.29 5.80
C GLU A 378 12.68 6.26 4.58
N PRO A 379 12.63 5.15 3.82
CA PRO A 379 11.81 5.06 2.61
C PRO A 379 10.32 4.87 2.91
N VAL A 380 9.95 4.63 4.17
CA VAL A 380 8.59 4.36 4.61
C VAL A 380 8.28 5.22 5.84
N LEU A 381 7.12 5.88 5.84
CA LEU A 381 6.59 6.52 7.03
C LEU A 381 6.17 5.45 8.02
N THR A 382 6.77 5.45 9.21
CA THR A 382 6.50 4.45 10.23
C THR A 382 5.70 5.02 11.40
N ARG A 383 4.90 4.17 12.05
CA ARG A 383 4.23 4.48 13.31
C ARG A 383 5.17 4.33 14.50
N PHE A 384 6.03 3.31 14.45
CA PHE A 384 6.95 2.97 15.50
C PHE A 384 8.36 3.46 15.16
N ASP A 385 9.14 3.78 16.20
CA ASP A 385 10.57 4.00 16.04
C ASP A 385 11.29 2.65 16.08
N PHE A 386 11.70 2.13 14.92
CA PHE A 386 12.43 0.86 14.84
C PHE A 386 13.90 0.96 15.27
N ASN A 387 14.42 2.16 15.54
CA ASN A 387 15.73 2.35 16.15
C ASN A 387 15.67 2.38 17.68
N ASP A 388 14.47 2.31 18.27
CA ASP A 388 14.25 2.11 19.70
C ASP A 388 13.49 0.79 19.94
N PRO A 389 14.21 -0.35 20.02
CA PRO A 389 13.58 -1.66 20.24
C PRO A 389 12.81 -1.76 21.56
N ALA A 390 13.19 -0.99 22.58
CA ALA A 390 12.51 -0.98 23.86
C ALA A 390 11.14 -0.30 23.76
N ALA A 391 11.08 0.85 23.07
CA ALA A 391 9.81 1.50 22.77
C ALA A 391 8.93 0.61 21.86
N LEU A 392 9.51 -0.05 20.86
CA LEU A 392 8.79 -1.00 20.00
C LEU A 392 8.14 -2.13 20.81
N ALA A 393 8.90 -2.78 21.69
CA ALA A 393 8.40 -3.87 22.52
C ALA A 393 7.27 -3.42 23.47
N THR A 394 7.43 -2.26 24.10
CA THR A 394 6.44 -1.65 25.00
C THR A 394 5.14 -1.32 24.26
N THR A 395 5.24 -0.85 23.02
CA THR A 395 4.06 -0.42 22.26
C THR A 395 3.30 -1.59 21.62
N ILE A 396 4.01 -2.67 21.22
CA ILE A 396 3.39 -3.84 20.56
C ILE A 396 2.82 -4.85 21.57
N THR A 397 3.38 -4.87 22.77
CA THR A 397 2.95 -5.73 23.87
C THR A 397 2.13 -4.88 24.84
N PRO A 398 0.79 -4.80 24.70
CA PRO A 398 0.01 -4.23 25.78
C PRO A 398 0.32 -5.06 27.03
N GLU A 399 0.70 -4.41 28.12
CA GLU A 399 0.76 -5.06 29.42
C GLU A 399 -0.52 -5.86 29.57
N ARG A 400 -0.39 -7.18 29.77
CA ARG A 400 -1.54 -7.99 30.17
C ARG A 400 -2.09 -7.27 31.38
N SER A 401 -3.26 -6.63 31.24
CA SER A 401 -3.99 -6.15 32.40
C SER A 401 -4.32 -7.43 33.16
N ILE A 402 -3.51 -7.71 34.17
CA ILE A 402 -3.76 -8.75 35.16
C ILE A 402 -4.98 -8.23 35.91
N ARG A 403 -6.17 -8.62 35.46
CA ARG A 403 -7.41 -8.50 36.20
C ARG A 403 -8.17 -9.80 36.10
#